data_AF-A0A7K0NZ20-F1
#
_entry.id   AF-A0A7K0NZ20-F1
#
_cell.length_a   1.000
_cell.length_b   1.000
_cell.length_c   1.000
_cell.angle_alpha   90.00
_cell.angle_beta   90.00
_cell.angle_gamma   90.00
#
_symmetry.space_group_name_H-M   'P 1'
#
loop_
_entity.id
_entity.type
_entity.pdbx_description
1 polymer ?
#
loop_
_entity_poly.entity_id
_entity_poly.type
_entity_poly.pdbx_seq_one_letter_code
_entity_poly.pdbx_strand_id
1 'polypeptide(L)'
;MASAVVVSDDERSKIHASFFALACACVGMLGVGVGTLLSPGVGGALGWALHSLGWLLVAVAVVAHIEHLSNRLGRAAVVCGILAAVALALADAPFALNPDRVLETSWLNYYIVMWAVAPLLTAVSLTLVAMRKEKLMEQHIALGETGKFAVDDYETTVHASFLSLMSGALACLLAGIAQLMLINGAGSAAQLAWALFALASVFLAVAIISHIEHLSMSIGRAAVWLGAAAAVLNGLGCIPSFFELTNESTIGGKLTWIMWGITCLIATLALAIVAMRRRAQDSRAASA
;
A
#
# COMPACT_ATOMS: atom_id res chain seq x y z
N MET A 1 27.93 34.52 -2.11
CA MET A 1 26.51 34.70 -1.76
C MET A 1 25.73 33.61 -2.46
N ALA A 2 25.29 32.59 -1.73
CA ALA A 2 24.43 31.55 -2.29
C ALA A 2 23.03 32.16 -2.50
N SER A 3 22.61 32.25 -3.76
CA SER A 3 21.25 32.65 -4.10
C SER A 3 20.33 31.53 -3.62
N ALA A 4 19.48 31.81 -2.62
CA ALA A 4 18.48 30.85 -2.19
C ALA A 4 17.50 30.65 -3.35
N VAL A 5 17.61 29.52 -4.04
CA VAL A 5 16.65 29.13 -5.08
C VAL A 5 15.31 28.92 -4.36
N VAL A 6 14.42 29.89 -4.52
CA VAL A 6 13.03 29.79 -4.07
C VAL A 6 12.38 28.76 -5.00
N VAL A 7 12.34 27.50 -4.58
CA VAL A 7 11.52 26.47 -5.22
C VAL A 7 10.08 26.99 -5.18
N SER A 8 9.48 27.20 -6.35
CA SER A 8 8.11 27.70 -6.44
C SER A 8 7.15 26.70 -5.81
N ASP A 9 6.08 27.20 -5.17
CA ASP A 9 5.04 26.34 -4.57
C ASP A 9 4.42 25.37 -5.59
N ASP A 10 4.51 25.69 -6.88
CA ASP A 10 3.99 24.89 -7.98
C ASP A 10 4.74 23.56 -8.15
N GLU A 11 6.07 23.55 -8.03
CA GLU A 11 6.87 22.32 -8.13
C GLU A 11 6.64 21.38 -6.95
N ARG A 12 6.39 21.92 -5.75
CA ARG A 12 6.07 21.13 -4.55
C ARG A 12 4.72 20.42 -4.65
N SER A 13 3.81 20.92 -5.48
CA SER A 13 2.46 20.40 -5.62
C SER A 13 2.29 19.39 -6.77
N LYS A 14 3.34 19.15 -7.56
CA LYS A 14 3.27 18.32 -8.77
C LYS A 14 3.14 16.84 -8.43
N ILE A 15 2.12 16.19 -8.97
CA ILE A 15 1.96 14.74 -8.86
C ILE A 15 2.86 14.08 -9.90
N HIS A 16 3.96 13.44 -9.52
CA HIS A 16 4.89 12.86 -10.50
C HIS A 16 4.38 11.58 -11.18
N ALA A 17 3.35 10.95 -10.63
CA ALA A 17 2.72 9.78 -11.26
C ALA A 17 1.90 10.18 -12.49
N SER A 18 2.05 9.43 -13.58
CA SER A 18 1.23 9.56 -14.78
C SER A 18 -0.21 9.20 -14.49
N PHE A 19 -1.10 9.79 -15.28
CA PHE A 19 -2.51 9.43 -15.24
C PHE A 19 -2.74 7.94 -15.51
N PHE A 20 -1.98 7.32 -16.44
CA PHE A 20 -2.10 5.90 -16.74
C PHE A 20 -1.80 5.02 -15.52
N ALA A 21 -0.69 5.26 -14.84
CA ALA A 21 -0.33 4.52 -13.63
C ALA A 21 -1.40 4.68 -12.53
N LEU A 22 -1.88 5.90 -12.31
CA LEU A 22 -2.95 6.17 -11.35
C LEU A 22 -4.28 5.48 -11.73
N ALA A 23 -4.61 5.45 -13.02
CA ALA A 23 -5.80 4.76 -13.52
C ALA A 23 -5.70 3.24 -13.34
N CYS A 24 -4.54 2.64 -13.65
CA CYS A 24 -4.28 1.22 -13.40
C CYS A 24 -4.39 0.88 -11.91
N ALA A 25 -3.79 1.68 -11.03
CA ALA A 25 -3.89 1.46 -9.58
C ALA A 25 -5.34 1.62 -9.09
N CYS A 26 -6.08 2.61 -9.60
CA CYS A 26 -7.49 2.84 -9.26
C CYS A 26 -8.36 1.64 -9.68
N VAL A 27 -8.29 1.21 -10.95
CA VAL A 27 -9.05 0.04 -11.44
C VAL A 27 -8.61 -1.23 -10.72
N GLY A 28 -7.33 -1.37 -10.41
CA GLY A 28 -6.79 -2.48 -9.65
C GLY A 28 -7.40 -2.57 -8.25
N MET A 29 -7.34 -1.49 -7.47
CA MET A 29 -7.93 -1.43 -6.13
C MET A 29 -9.46 -1.58 -6.15
N LEU A 30 -10.12 -1.10 -7.21
CA LEU A 30 -11.56 -1.33 -7.41
C LEU A 30 -11.85 -2.82 -7.59
N GLY A 31 -11.07 -3.49 -8.43
CA GLY A 31 -11.16 -4.94 -8.66
C GLY A 31 -10.95 -5.72 -7.37
N VAL A 32 -9.93 -5.36 -6.58
CA VAL A 32 -9.71 -5.97 -5.25
C VAL A 32 -10.92 -5.73 -4.35
N GLY A 33 -11.38 -4.48 -4.18
CA GLY A 33 -12.49 -4.18 -3.27
C GLY A 33 -13.80 -4.85 -3.65
N VAL A 34 -14.18 -4.80 -4.93
CA VAL A 34 -15.39 -5.48 -5.43
C VAL A 34 -15.23 -6.99 -5.33
N GLY A 35 -14.08 -7.53 -5.72
CA GLY A 35 -13.78 -8.95 -5.58
C GLY A 35 -13.93 -9.42 -4.13
N THR A 36 -13.51 -8.61 -3.16
CA THR A 36 -13.59 -8.97 -1.74
C THR A 36 -15.03 -9.06 -1.29
N LEU A 37 -15.85 -8.08 -1.68
CA LEU A 37 -17.27 -8.03 -1.32
C LEU A 37 -18.08 -9.13 -2.01
N LEU A 38 -17.62 -9.65 -3.15
CA LEU A 38 -18.22 -10.79 -3.86
C LEU A 38 -17.72 -12.14 -3.34
N SER A 39 -16.65 -12.15 -2.53
CA SER A 39 -16.00 -13.37 -2.02
C SER A 39 -16.47 -13.90 -0.64
N PRO A 40 -17.39 -13.31 0.15
CA PRO A 40 -17.74 -13.89 1.45
C PRO A 40 -18.30 -15.33 1.33
N GLY A 41 -17.61 -16.30 1.94
CA GLY A 41 -17.91 -17.73 1.82
C GLY A 41 -16.87 -18.44 0.95
N VAL A 42 -17.30 -19.20 -0.06
CA VAL A 42 -16.39 -19.84 -1.04
C VAL A 42 -16.00 -18.89 -2.17
N GLY A 43 -16.68 -17.74 -2.28
CA GLY A 43 -16.50 -16.76 -3.35
C GLY A 43 -16.79 -17.32 -4.75
N GLY A 44 -17.52 -16.57 -5.56
CA GLY A 44 -17.59 -16.93 -6.98
C GLY A 44 -16.20 -16.84 -7.60
N ALA A 45 -15.89 -17.69 -8.59
CA ALA A 45 -14.65 -17.60 -9.39
C ALA A 45 -14.35 -16.16 -9.87
N LEU A 46 -15.40 -15.38 -10.13
CA LEU A 46 -15.32 -13.97 -10.47
C LEU A 46 -14.70 -13.09 -9.37
N GLY A 47 -15.03 -13.32 -8.09
CA GLY A 47 -14.48 -12.55 -6.97
C GLY A 47 -12.97 -12.74 -6.84
N TRP A 48 -12.53 -14.00 -6.90
CA TRP A 48 -11.11 -14.38 -6.92
C TRP A 48 -10.38 -13.87 -8.16
N ALA A 49 -11.01 -13.91 -9.34
CA ALA A 49 -10.44 -13.35 -10.56
C ALA A 49 -10.23 -11.83 -10.46
N LEU A 50 -11.21 -11.11 -9.90
CA LEU A 50 -11.13 -9.66 -9.69
C LEU A 50 -10.04 -9.28 -8.68
N HIS A 51 -9.85 -10.06 -7.61
CA HIS A 51 -8.72 -9.92 -6.70
C HIS A 51 -7.37 -10.07 -7.42
N SER A 52 -7.18 -11.21 -8.09
CA SER A 52 -5.92 -11.54 -8.74
C SER A 52 -5.56 -10.51 -9.81
N LEU A 53 -6.51 -10.18 -10.71
CA LEU A 53 -6.33 -9.16 -11.74
C LEU A 53 -6.14 -7.77 -11.13
N GLY A 54 -6.82 -7.47 -10.03
CA GLY A 54 -6.69 -6.21 -9.31
C GLY A 54 -5.26 -5.96 -8.84
N TRP A 55 -4.66 -6.95 -8.17
CA TRP A 55 -3.27 -6.87 -7.73
C TRP A 55 -2.27 -6.84 -8.88
N LEU A 56 -2.53 -7.56 -9.99
CA LEU A 56 -1.72 -7.45 -11.21
C LEU A 56 -1.75 -6.03 -11.79
N LEU A 57 -2.91 -5.38 -11.82
CA LEU A 57 -3.03 -3.99 -12.28
C LEU A 57 -2.28 -3.01 -11.37
N VAL A 58 -2.27 -3.24 -10.06
CA VAL A 58 -1.44 -2.47 -9.12
C VAL A 58 0.05 -2.69 -9.43
N ALA A 59 0.48 -3.92 -9.71
CA ALA A 59 1.87 -4.19 -10.11
C ALA A 59 2.22 -3.47 -11.43
N VAL A 60 1.34 -3.52 -12.43
CA VAL A 60 1.51 -2.82 -13.72
C VAL A 60 1.61 -1.31 -13.51
N ALA A 61 0.81 -0.73 -12.60
CA ALA A 61 0.87 0.69 -12.28
C ALA A 61 2.26 1.11 -11.77
N VAL A 62 2.88 0.29 -10.91
CA VAL A 62 4.24 0.53 -10.39
C VAL A 62 5.28 0.33 -11.49
N VAL A 63 5.15 -0.73 -12.30
CA VAL A 63 6.05 -1.02 -13.43
C VAL A 63 6.04 0.11 -14.46
N ALA A 64 4.87 0.67 -14.77
CA ALA A 64 4.74 1.79 -15.69
C ALA A 64 5.52 3.03 -15.25
N HIS A 65 5.91 3.12 -13.98
CA HIS A 65 6.67 4.23 -13.38
C HIS A 65 8.01 3.77 -12.77
N ILE A 66 8.49 2.60 -13.16
CA ILE A 66 9.64 1.96 -12.52
C ILE A 66 10.92 2.79 -12.60
N GLU A 67 11.17 3.48 -13.71
CA GLU A 67 12.40 4.27 -13.88
C GLU A 67 12.43 5.46 -12.91
N HIS A 68 11.37 6.27 -12.91
CA HIS A 68 11.24 7.39 -11.99
C HIS A 68 11.26 6.94 -10.52
N LEU A 69 10.49 5.90 -10.19
CA LEU A 69 10.46 5.36 -8.83
C LEU A 69 11.81 4.75 -8.42
N SER A 70 12.53 4.08 -9.32
CA SER A 70 13.84 3.47 -9.03
C SER A 70 14.90 4.52 -8.78
N ASN A 71 14.86 5.62 -9.53
CA ASN A 71 15.77 6.75 -9.35
C ASN A 71 15.54 7.44 -8.00
N ARG A 72 14.29 7.54 -7.56
CA ARG A 72 13.93 8.24 -6.31
C ARG A 72 13.99 7.34 -5.06
N LEU A 73 13.38 6.16 -5.11
CA LEU A 73 13.17 5.28 -3.96
C LEU A 73 14.23 4.18 -3.83
N GLY A 74 14.86 3.78 -4.94
CA GLY A 74 15.77 2.62 -4.97
C GLY A 74 15.19 1.50 -5.79
N ARG A 75 15.95 1.01 -6.78
CA ARG A 75 15.51 -0.11 -7.62
C ARG A 75 15.12 -1.34 -6.80
N ALA A 76 15.90 -1.68 -5.78
CA ALA A 76 15.60 -2.80 -4.89
C ALA A 76 14.26 -2.61 -4.16
N ALA A 77 14.00 -1.42 -3.60
CA ALA A 77 12.74 -1.11 -2.93
C ALA A 77 11.55 -1.24 -3.89
N VAL A 78 11.67 -0.69 -5.09
CA VAL A 78 10.60 -0.74 -6.11
C VAL A 78 10.33 -2.18 -6.56
N VAL A 79 11.38 -2.97 -6.79
CA VAL A 79 11.25 -4.40 -7.13
C VAL A 79 10.53 -5.16 -6.01
N CYS A 80 10.89 -4.94 -4.74
CA CYS A 80 10.18 -5.55 -3.62
C CYS A 80 8.68 -5.18 -3.60
N GLY A 81 8.33 -3.92 -3.89
CA GLY A 81 6.93 -3.49 -3.98
C GLY A 81 6.16 -4.16 -5.13
N ILE A 82 6.79 -4.31 -6.30
CA ILE A 82 6.21 -5.04 -7.43
C ILE A 82 5.98 -6.51 -7.06
N LEU A 83 7.00 -7.16 -6.47
CA LEU A 83 6.91 -8.56 -6.06
C LEU A 83 5.85 -8.78 -4.98
N ALA A 84 5.62 -7.80 -4.09
CA ALA A 84 4.53 -7.87 -3.11
C ALA A 84 3.16 -7.94 -3.80
N ALA A 85 2.88 -7.06 -4.76
CA ALA A 85 1.63 -7.08 -5.51
C ALA A 85 1.48 -8.36 -6.35
N VAL A 86 2.56 -8.83 -6.97
CA VAL A 86 2.56 -10.11 -7.71
C VAL A 86 2.30 -11.29 -6.77
N ALA A 87 2.85 -11.31 -5.57
CA ALA A 87 2.62 -12.36 -4.59
C ALA A 87 1.14 -12.45 -4.20
N LEU A 88 0.46 -11.32 -3.98
CA LEU A 88 -0.99 -11.28 -3.74
C LEU A 88 -1.77 -11.82 -4.94
N ALA A 89 -1.44 -11.36 -6.15
CA ALA A 89 -2.09 -11.86 -7.36
C ALA A 89 -1.97 -13.38 -7.53
N LEU A 90 -0.78 -13.94 -7.27
CA LEU A 90 -0.50 -15.37 -7.32
C LEU A 90 -1.13 -16.15 -6.18
N ALA A 91 -1.37 -15.51 -5.03
CA ALA A 91 -2.12 -16.11 -3.95
C ALA A 91 -3.56 -16.40 -4.37
N ASP A 92 -4.19 -15.45 -5.07
CA ASP A 92 -5.61 -15.50 -5.43
C ASP A 92 -5.88 -16.29 -6.72
N ALA A 93 -4.91 -16.37 -7.64
CA ALA A 93 -5.08 -16.95 -8.98
C ALA A 93 -5.61 -18.40 -9.00
N PRO A 94 -5.17 -19.34 -8.14
CA PRO A 94 -5.70 -20.71 -8.15
C PRO A 94 -7.21 -20.78 -7.88
N PHE A 95 -7.72 -19.87 -7.06
CA PHE A 95 -9.13 -19.83 -6.63
C PHE A 95 -10.03 -19.16 -7.68
N ALA A 96 -9.46 -18.37 -8.59
CA ALA A 96 -10.18 -17.88 -9.77
C ALA A 96 -10.53 -19.01 -10.74
N LEU A 97 -9.74 -20.09 -10.76
CA LEU A 97 -9.97 -21.26 -11.62
C LEU A 97 -10.86 -22.29 -10.93
N ASN A 98 -10.62 -22.53 -9.65
CA ASN A 98 -11.42 -23.44 -8.84
C ASN A 98 -11.53 -22.91 -7.39
N PRO A 99 -12.63 -22.20 -7.06
CA PRO A 99 -12.83 -21.63 -5.73
C PRO A 99 -12.81 -22.65 -4.60
N ASP A 100 -13.30 -23.87 -4.86
CA ASP A 100 -13.41 -24.92 -3.84
C ASP A 100 -12.04 -25.35 -3.28
N ARG A 101 -10.95 -25.07 -4.00
CA ARG A 101 -9.58 -25.31 -3.51
C ARG A 101 -9.29 -24.58 -2.20
N VAL A 102 -9.96 -23.46 -1.91
CA VAL A 102 -9.73 -22.73 -0.65
C VAL A 102 -10.09 -23.57 0.59
N LEU A 103 -10.97 -24.57 0.42
CA LEU A 103 -11.38 -25.50 1.46
C LEU A 103 -10.35 -26.60 1.70
N GLU A 104 -9.39 -26.79 0.79
CA GLU A 104 -8.30 -27.76 0.93
C GLU A 104 -7.16 -27.15 1.75
N THR A 105 -6.78 -27.79 2.86
CA THR A 105 -5.77 -27.26 3.81
C THR A 105 -4.44 -26.87 3.15
N SER A 106 -3.97 -27.62 2.15
CA SER A 106 -2.73 -27.30 1.43
C SER A 106 -2.82 -25.99 0.66
N TRP A 107 -3.96 -25.75 0.00
CA TRP A 107 -4.19 -24.53 -0.77
C TRP A 107 -4.49 -23.34 0.14
N LEU A 108 -5.21 -23.55 1.24
CA LEU A 108 -5.40 -22.53 2.26
C LEU A 108 -4.05 -22.09 2.87
N ASN A 109 -3.17 -23.03 3.20
CA ASN A 109 -1.84 -22.71 3.70
C ASN A 109 -0.99 -21.97 2.65
N TYR A 110 -1.04 -22.39 1.38
CA TYR A 110 -0.40 -21.66 0.28
C TYR A 110 -0.90 -20.22 0.20
N TYR A 111 -2.23 -20.03 0.24
CA TYR A 111 -2.88 -18.73 0.22
C TYR A 111 -2.38 -17.85 1.38
N ILE A 112 -2.44 -18.37 2.61
CA ILE A 112 -2.00 -17.66 3.82
C ILE A 112 -0.53 -17.25 3.72
N VAL A 113 0.35 -18.16 3.29
CA VAL A 113 1.79 -17.87 3.13
C VAL A 113 2.02 -16.77 2.09
N MET A 114 1.40 -16.85 0.92
CA MET A 114 1.57 -15.85 -0.13
C MET A 114 1.01 -14.48 0.29
N TRP A 115 -0.13 -14.46 0.98
CA TRP A 115 -0.68 -13.25 1.61
C TRP A 115 0.19 -12.69 2.72
N ALA A 116 1.02 -13.51 3.37
CA ALA A 116 2.00 -13.05 4.35
C ALA A 116 3.27 -12.50 3.70
N VAL A 117 3.73 -13.12 2.61
CA VAL A 117 4.94 -12.70 1.88
C VAL A 117 4.79 -11.27 1.35
N ALA A 118 3.62 -10.89 0.86
CA ALA A 118 3.40 -9.56 0.30
C ALA A 118 3.63 -8.38 1.28
N PRO A 119 3.01 -8.35 2.47
CA PRO A 119 3.29 -7.31 3.45
C PRO A 119 4.73 -7.39 4.00
N LEU A 120 5.35 -8.57 4.10
CA LEU A 120 6.78 -8.68 4.45
C LEU A 120 7.68 -8.03 3.38
N LEU A 121 7.41 -8.26 2.10
CA LEU A 121 8.12 -7.61 0.99
C LEU A 121 7.89 -6.09 0.98
N THR A 122 6.69 -5.66 1.34
CA THR A 122 6.36 -4.23 1.48
C THR A 122 7.11 -3.59 2.65
N ALA A 123 7.25 -4.31 3.77
CA ALA A 123 8.05 -3.88 4.91
C ALA A 123 9.52 -3.69 4.51
N VAL A 124 10.11 -4.68 3.83
CA VAL A 124 11.49 -4.60 3.30
C VAL A 124 11.62 -3.42 2.32
N SER A 125 10.65 -3.25 1.42
CA SER A 125 10.63 -2.11 0.48
C SER A 125 10.70 -0.77 1.22
N LEU A 126 9.82 -0.53 2.19
CA LEU A 126 9.79 0.71 2.96
C LEU A 126 11.06 0.94 3.78
N THR A 127 11.63 -0.11 4.38
CA THR A 127 12.92 -0.02 5.07
C THR A 127 14.05 0.37 4.12
N LEU A 128 14.11 -0.22 2.92
CA LEU A 128 15.11 0.16 1.90
C LEU A 128 14.94 1.61 1.45
N VAL A 129 13.71 2.11 1.34
CA VAL A 129 13.45 3.53 1.06
C VAL A 129 13.96 4.41 2.21
N ALA A 130 13.74 4.01 3.46
CA ALA A 130 14.22 4.75 4.63
C ALA A 130 15.75 4.81 4.67
N MET A 131 16.44 3.68 4.46
CA MET A 131 17.90 3.61 4.39
C MET A 131 18.45 4.46 3.23
N ARG A 132 17.78 4.44 2.07
CA ARG A 132 18.18 5.28 0.94
C ARG A 132 18.04 6.77 1.29
N LYS A 133 16.94 7.15 1.94
CA LYS A 133 16.70 8.53 2.37
C LYS A 133 17.82 9.01 3.31
N GLU A 134 18.18 8.20 4.30
CA GLU A 134 19.27 8.50 5.23
C GLU A 134 20.59 8.72 4.49
N LYS A 135 20.97 7.81 3.59
CA LYS A 135 22.18 7.95 2.77
C LYS A 135 22.18 9.21 1.90
N LEU A 136 21.05 9.58 1.31
CA LEU A 136 20.93 10.80 0.52
C LEU A 136 21.07 12.06 1.38
N MET A 137 20.56 12.03 2.61
CA MET A 137 20.72 13.13 3.57
C MET A 137 22.19 13.29 4.01
N GLU A 138 22.89 12.18 4.30
CA GLU A 138 24.32 12.20 4.61
C GLU A 138 25.14 12.81 3.47
N GLN A 139 24.84 12.40 2.22
CA GLN A 139 25.49 12.94 1.03
C GLN A 139 25.22 14.44 0.84
N HIS A 140 23.98 14.89 1.07
CA HIS A 140 23.63 16.31 1.04
C HIS A 140 24.40 17.14 2.06
N ILE A 141 24.52 16.64 3.30
CA ILE A 141 25.26 17.32 4.36
C ILE A 141 26.73 17.43 3.95
N ALA A 142 27.34 16.33 3.49
CA ALA A 142 28.73 16.32 3.04
C ALA A 142 28.97 17.26 1.84
N LEU A 143 28.05 17.30 0.87
CA LEU A 143 28.16 18.19 -0.30
C LEU A 143 27.93 19.66 0.07
N GLY A 144 27.01 19.92 1.01
CA GLY A 144 26.73 21.26 1.54
C GLY A 144 27.93 21.87 2.27
N GLU A 145 28.68 21.06 3.02
CA GLU A 145 29.95 21.47 3.62
C GLU A 145 31.01 21.84 2.56
N THR A 146 30.97 21.21 1.38
CA THR A 146 31.90 21.50 0.27
C THR A 146 31.44 22.64 -0.66
N GLY A 147 30.28 23.26 -0.41
CA GLY A 147 29.72 24.33 -1.24
C GLY A 147 29.28 23.92 -2.65
N LYS A 148 29.15 22.62 -2.92
CA LYS A 148 28.76 22.05 -4.23
C LYS A 148 27.32 21.56 -4.24
N PHE A 149 26.36 22.43 -3.94
CA PHE A 149 24.95 22.09 -4.13
C PHE A 149 24.62 22.06 -5.63
N ALA A 150 24.30 20.89 -6.16
CA ALA A 150 23.74 20.75 -7.50
C ALA A 150 22.22 20.99 -7.45
N VAL A 151 21.70 21.68 -8.46
CA VAL A 151 20.31 22.15 -8.54
C VAL A 151 19.29 21.02 -8.78
N ASP A 152 19.75 19.80 -9.08
CA ASP A 152 18.90 18.67 -9.50
C ASP A 152 18.32 17.80 -8.36
N ASP A 153 18.49 18.19 -7.09
CA ASP A 153 18.12 17.35 -5.93
C ASP A 153 16.62 17.12 -5.74
N TYR A 154 15.75 17.84 -6.47
CA TYR A 154 14.32 17.69 -6.30
C TYR A 154 13.78 16.36 -6.89
N GLU A 155 14.39 15.84 -7.96
CA GLU A 155 13.91 14.61 -8.62
C GLU A 155 14.32 13.32 -7.87
N THR A 156 15.36 13.38 -7.05
CA THR A 156 15.93 12.21 -6.36
C THR A 156 15.53 12.11 -4.88
N THR A 157 14.87 13.14 -4.34
CA THR A 157 14.58 13.21 -2.91
C THR A 157 13.32 12.43 -2.49
N VAL A 158 13.48 11.64 -1.43
CA VAL A 158 12.38 10.96 -0.76
C VAL A 158 11.72 11.92 0.23
N HIS A 159 10.53 12.40 -0.12
CA HIS A 159 9.83 13.38 0.73
C HIS A 159 9.19 12.76 1.98
N ALA A 160 8.85 11.47 1.95
CA ALA A 160 8.28 10.74 3.09
C ALA A 160 9.14 10.90 4.35
N SER A 161 8.54 11.27 5.49
CA SER A 161 9.28 11.39 6.76
C SER A 161 9.82 10.01 7.17
N PHE A 162 10.96 9.99 7.87
CA PHE A 162 11.55 8.72 8.34
C PHE A 162 10.57 7.98 9.27
N LEU A 163 9.88 8.71 10.15
CA LEU A 163 8.82 8.17 11.01
C LEU A 163 7.69 7.52 10.21
N SER A 164 7.25 8.14 9.12
CA SER A 164 6.21 7.60 8.24
C SER A 164 6.66 6.29 7.59
N LEU A 165 7.88 6.27 7.03
CA LEU A 165 8.45 5.07 6.40
C LEU A 165 8.62 3.92 7.39
N MET A 166 9.18 4.19 8.58
CA MET A 166 9.40 3.16 9.60
C MET A 166 8.10 2.66 10.22
N SER A 167 7.11 3.55 10.43
CA SER A 167 5.79 3.15 10.92
C SER A 167 5.06 2.30 9.88
N GLY A 168 5.14 2.65 8.59
CA GLY A 168 4.60 1.85 7.50
C GLY A 168 5.29 0.50 7.37
N ALA A 169 6.63 0.45 7.51
CA ALA A 169 7.40 -0.78 7.48
C ALA A 169 7.00 -1.71 8.64
N LEU A 170 6.89 -1.17 9.86
CA LEU A 170 6.46 -1.92 11.03
C LEU A 170 5.01 -2.42 10.88
N ALA A 171 4.11 -1.61 10.36
CA ALA A 171 2.74 -2.03 10.06
C ALA A 171 2.73 -3.27 9.14
N CYS A 172 3.45 -3.21 8.04
CA CYS A 172 3.50 -4.31 7.08
C CYS A 172 4.21 -5.55 7.65
N LEU A 173 5.26 -5.36 8.47
CA LEU A 173 5.93 -6.46 9.16
C LEU A 173 4.97 -7.18 10.12
N LEU A 174 4.25 -6.43 10.96
CA LEU A 174 3.27 -6.97 11.90
C LEU A 174 2.13 -7.70 11.17
N ALA A 175 1.62 -7.14 10.07
CA ALA A 175 0.60 -7.78 9.25
C ALA A 175 1.09 -9.09 8.62
N GLY A 176 2.34 -9.14 8.13
CA GLY A 176 2.92 -10.37 7.59
C GLY A 176 3.11 -11.45 8.65
N ILE A 177 3.61 -11.09 9.83
CA ILE A 177 3.75 -12.03 10.96
C ILE A 177 2.37 -12.52 11.40
N ALA A 178 1.40 -11.62 11.54
CA ALA A 178 0.02 -11.96 11.88
C ALA A 178 -0.56 -13.00 10.91
N GLN A 179 -0.38 -12.79 9.61
CA GLN A 179 -0.85 -13.72 8.59
C GLN A 179 -0.20 -15.10 8.73
N LEU A 180 1.12 -15.19 8.94
CA LEU A 180 1.79 -16.48 9.18
C LEU A 180 1.28 -17.19 10.43
N MET A 181 0.92 -16.44 11.48
CA MET A 181 0.38 -17.03 12.70
C MET A 181 -0.97 -17.71 12.49
N LEU A 182 -1.75 -17.30 11.47
CA LEU A 182 -3.01 -17.94 11.12
C LEU A 182 -2.83 -19.36 10.55
N ILE A 183 -1.64 -19.73 10.08
CA ILE A 183 -1.33 -21.11 9.59
C ILE A 183 -1.53 -22.14 10.70
N ASN A 184 -1.20 -21.79 11.95
CA ASN A 184 -1.23 -22.73 13.06
C ASN A 184 -2.64 -23.02 13.60
N GLY A 185 -3.68 -22.39 13.06
CA GLY A 185 -5.08 -22.77 13.24
C GLY A 185 -5.63 -22.66 14.67
N ALA A 186 -6.53 -21.69 14.88
CA ALA A 186 -7.37 -21.50 16.07
C ALA A 186 -6.62 -21.26 17.41
N GLY A 187 -7.38 -20.91 18.45
CA GLY A 187 -6.85 -20.67 19.79
C GLY A 187 -6.17 -19.32 19.98
N SER A 188 -5.28 -19.24 20.97
CA SER A 188 -4.60 -17.99 21.37
C SER A 188 -3.69 -17.42 20.28
N ALA A 189 -3.15 -18.27 19.40
CA ALA A 189 -2.33 -17.83 18.27
C ALA A 189 -3.14 -17.02 17.25
N ALA A 190 -4.37 -17.45 16.94
CA ALA A 190 -5.27 -16.72 16.05
C ALA A 190 -5.72 -15.39 16.67
N GLN A 191 -6.02 -15.35 17.97
CA GLN A 191 -6.35 -14.10 18.66
C GLN A 191 -5.19 -13.11 18.62
N LEU A 192 -3.96 -13.58 18.87
CA LEU A 192 -2.77 -12.75 18.78
C LEU A 192 -2.52 -12.25 17.35
N ALA A 193 -2.77 -13.08 16.32
CA ALA A 193 -2.72 -12.64 14.92
C ALA A 193 -3.68 -11.48 14.65
N TRP A 194 -4.94 -11.56 15.08
CA TRP A 194 -5.91 -10.47 14.89
C TRP A 194 -5.54 -9.21 15.66
N ALA A 195 -4.98 -9.33 16.87
CA ALA A 195 -4.44 -8.20 17.61
C ALA A 195 -3.27 -7.53 16.86
N LEU A 196 -2.38 -8.32 16.25
CA LEU A 196 -1.29 -7.80 15.43
C LEU A 196 -1.79 -7.10 14.17
N PHE A 197 -2.86 -7.58 13.52
CA PHE A 197 -3.50 -6.87 12.39
C PHE A 197 -4.12 -5.54 12.79
N ALA A 198 -4.78 -5.48 13.94
CA ALA A 198 -5.31 -4.23 14.47
C ALA A 198 -4.17 -3.24 14.76
N LEU A 199 -3.09 -3.70 15.40
CA LEU A 199 -1.91 -2.89 15.69
C LEU A 199 -1.21 -2.43 14.40
N ALA A 200 -1.07 -3.30 13.40
CA ALA A 200 -0.55 -2.97 12.09
C ALA A 200 -1.35 -1.82 11.44
N SER A 201 -2.68 -1.88 11.53
CA SER A 201 -3.57 -0.84 10.99
C SER A 201 -3.39 0.50 11.71
N VAL A 202 -3.13 0.49 13.03
CA VAL A 202 -2.78 1.70 13.79
C VAL A 202 -1.45 2.30 13.30
N PHE A 203 -0.41 1.49 13.17
CA PHE A 203 0.88 1.96 12.64
C PHE A 203 0.78 2.49 11.21
N LEU A 204 -0.06 1.88 10.37
CA LEU A 204 -0.32 2.38 9.02
C LEU A 204 -1.03 3.74 9.05
N ALA A 205 -2.02 3.92 9.93
CA ALA A 205 -2.67 5.21 10.11
C ALA A 205 -1.68 6.28 10.62
N VAL A 206 -0.82 5.94 11.58
CA VAL A 206 0.26 6.83 12.05
C VAL A 206 1.23 7.18 10.91
N ALA A 207 1.58 6.22 10.05
CA ALA A 207 2.43 6.46 8.89
C ALA A 207 1.82 7.49 7.93
N ILE A 208 0.52 7.40 7.66
CA ILE A 208 -0.21 8.34 6.80
C ILE A 208 -0.32 9.72 7.47
N ILE A 209 -0.74 9.76 8.74
CA ILE A 209 -0.99 11.00 9.48
C ILE A 209 0.31 11.77 9.72
N SER A 210 1.40 11.09 10.07
CA SER A 210 2.73 11.71 10.26
C SER A 210 3.32 12.33 8.98
N HIS A 211 2.67 12.11 7.84
CA HIS A 211 3.03 12.71 6.56
C HIS A 211 1.88 13.54 5.94
N ILE A 212 0.84 13.86 6.72
CA ILE A 212 -0.39 14.49 6.21
C ILE A 212 -0.14 15.85 5.56
N GLU A 213 0.70 16.70 6.15
CA GLU A 213 0.96 18.04 5.62
C GLU A 213 1.56 17.96 4.22
N HIS A 214 2.62 17.15 4.06
CA HIS A 214 3.29 16.96 2.79
C HIS A 214 2.39 16.28 1.74
N LEU A 215 1.70 15.21 2.12
CA LEU A 215 0.76 14.54 1.21
C LEU A 215 -0.41 15.45 0.83
N SER A 216 -0.89 16.28 1.75
CA SER A 216 -2.03 17.16 1.49
C SER A 216 -1.70 18.24 0.46
N MET A 217 -0.46 18.72 0.44
CA MET A 217 0.01 19.69 -0.56
C MET A 217 0.09 19.04 -1.95
N SER A 218 0.62 17.83 -2.04
CA SER A 218 0.84 17.12 -3.32
C SER A 218 -0.42 16.47 -3.87
N ILE A 219 -1.03 15.54 -3.13
CA ILE A 219 -2.15 14.71 -3.61
C ILE A 219 -3.53 15.19 -3.13
N GLY A 220 -3.57 16.04 -2.10
CA GLY A 220 -4.79 16.72 -1.63
C GLY A 220 -5.34 16.15 -0.33
N ARG A 221 -5.83 17.03 0.55
CA ARG A 221 -6.34 16.65 1.89
C ARG A 221 -7.37 15.53 1.85
N ALA A 222 -8.32 15.57 0.90
CA ALA A 222 -9.38 14.57 0.79
C ALA A 222 -8.81 13.16 0.57
N ALA A 223 -7.86 13.00 -0.37
CA ALA A 223 -7.24 11.71 -0.64
C ALA A 223 -6.48 11.16 0.58
N VAL A 224 -5.79 12.03 1.32
CA VAL A 224 -5.06 11.63 2.53
C VAL A 224 -5.99 11.18 3.65
N TRP A 225 -7.06 11.94 3.91
CA TRP A 225 -8.06 11.58 4.93
C TRP A 225 -8.79 10.30 4.60
N LEU A 226 -9.12 10.06 3.32
CA LEU A 226 -9.69 8.79 2.88
C LEU A 226 -8.70 7.64 3.11
N GLY A 227 -7.41 7.81 2.81
CA GLY A 227 -6.39 6.82 3.11
C GLY A 227 -6.27 6.50 4.60
N ALA A 228 -6.25 7.53 5.46
CA ALA A 228 -6.21 7.35 6.91
C ALA A 228 -7.48 6.66 7.43
N ALA A 229 -8.67 7.05 6.93
CA ALA A 229 -9.94 6.42 7.29
C ALA A 229 -9.96 4.95 6.86
N ALA A 230 -9.46 4.61 5.67
CA ALA A 230 -9.38 3.25 5.18
C ALA A 230 -8.49 2.37 6.08
N ALA A 231 -7.33 2.90 6.53
CA ALA A 231 -6.45 2.20 7.48
C ALA A 231 -7.15 1.96 8.83
N VAL A 232 -7.84 2.96 9.38
CA VAL A 232 -8.59 2.82 10.64
C VAL A 232 -9.73 1.80 10.51
N LEU A 233 -10.53 1.89 9.44
CA LEU A 233 -11.62 0.96 9.18
C LEU A 233 -11.13 -0.48 9.05
N ASN A 234 -9.97 -0.68 8.43
CA ASN A 234 -9.35 -1.99 8.34
C ASN A 234 -9.02 -2.56 9.73
N GLY A 235 -8.44 -1.75 10.61
CA GLY A 235 -8.14 -2.13 11.99
C GLY A 235 -9.40 -2.46 12.80
N LEU A 236 -10.45 -1.64 12.66
CA LEU A 236 -11.74 -1.89 13.30
C LEU A 236 -12.37 -3.21 12.83
N GLY A 237 -12.21 -3.56 11.55
CA GLY A 237 -12.67 -4.84 10.99
C GLY A 237 -12.00 -6.08 11.57
N CYS A 238 -10.83 -5.93 12.21
CA CYS A 238 -10.10 -7.02 12.86
C CYS A 238 -10.54 -7.26 14.32
N ILE A 239 -11.18 -6.27 14.96
CA ILE A 239 -11.56 -6.34 16.38
C ILE A 239 -12.55 -7.48 16.69
N PRO A 240 -13.61 -7.72 15.90
CA PRO A 240 -14.54 -8.83 16.17
C PRO A 240 -13.84 -10.19 16.22
N SER A 241 -12.88 -10.42 15.31
CA SER A 241 -12.10 -11.66 15.20
C SER A 241 -11.11 -11.86 16.36
N PHE A 242 -10.84 -10.81 17.16
CA PHE A 242 -10.09 -10.95 18.40
C PHE A 242 -10.92 -11.63 19.51
N PHE A 243 -12.22 -11.34 19.58
CA PHE A 243 -13.10 -11.84 20.63
C PHE A 243 -13.75 -13.19 20.28
N GLU A 244 -13.90 -13.50 18.99
CA GLU A 244 -14.41 -14.79 18.52
C GLU A 244 -13.25 -15.76 18.23
N LEU A 245 -13.10 -16.84 19.01
CA LEU A 245 -12.21 -17.97 18.69
C LEU A 245 -12.78 -18.66 17.43
N THR A 246 -12.16 -18.43 16.28
CA THR A 246 -12.79 -18.48 14.95
C THR A 246 -13.20 -19.86 14.40
N ASN A 247 -14.30 -19.83 13.64
CA ASN A 247 -14.45 -20.49 12.33
C ASN A 247 -14.82 -19.38 11.31
N GLU A 248 -14.39 -19.44 10.04
CA GLU A 248 -14.69 -18.42 9.01
C GLU A 248 -16.20 -18.19 8.74
N SER A 249 -17.05 -19.10 9.23
CA SER A 249 -18.50 -18.97 9.23
C SER A 249 -19.06 -18.01 10.27
N THR A 250 -18.24 -17.51 11.21
CA THR A 250 -18.69 -16.57 12.25
C THR A 250 -18.86 -15.16 11.70
N ILE A 251 -19.61 -14.34 12.44
CA ILE A 251 -19.89 -12.95 12.09
C ILE A 251 -18.58 -12.16 11.98
N GLY A 252 -17.58 -12.46 12.82
CA GLY A 252 -16.27 -11.82 12.80
C GLY A 252 -15.53 -12.01 11.47
N GLY A 253 -15.41 -13.24 10.97
CA GLY A 253 -14.72 -13.52 9.70
C GLY A 253 -15.35 -12.78 8.52
N LYS A 254 -16.69 -12.83 8.40
CA LYS A 254 -17.42 -12.10 7.35
C LYS A 254 -17.23 -10.59 7.45
N LEU A 255 -17.28 -10.05 8.67
CA LEU A 255 -17.11 -8.62 8.91
C LEU A 255 -15.69 -8.16 8.54
N THR A 256 -14.65 -8.92 8.86
CA THR A 256 -13.27 -8.62 8.45
C THR A 256 -13.17 -8.50 6.93
N TRP A 257 -13.70 -9.47 6.19
CA TRP A 257 -13.70 -9.43 4.72
C TRP A 257 -14.48 -8.25 4.15
N ILE A 258 -15.68 -7.97 4.69
CA ILE A 258 -16.47 -6.80 4.26
C ILE A 258 -15.71 -5.50 4.50
N MET A 259 -15.10 -5.35 5.67
CA MET A 259 -14.32 -4.16 6.02
C MET A 259 -13.08 -4.01 5.13
N TRP A 260 -12.39 -5.10 4.81
CA TRP A 260 -11.29 -5.09 3.84
C TRP A 260 -11.73 -4.61 2.45
N GLY A 261 -12.86 -5.14 1.97
CA GLY A 261 -13.45 -4.72 0.70
C GLY A 261 -13.80 -3.23 0.68
N ILE A 262 -14.45 -2.74 1.73
CA ILE A 262 -14.76 -1.31 1.90
C ILE A 262 -13.48 -0.47 1.94
N THR A 263 -12.45 -0.90 2.67
CA THR A 263 -11.14 -0.23 2.72
C THR A 263 -10.54 -0.09 1.32
N CYS A 264 -10.59 -1.14 0.49
CA CYS A 264 -10.10 -1.09 -0.89
C CYS A 264 -10.93 -0.14 -1.78
N LEU A 265 -12.25 -0.07 -1.59
CA LEU A 265 -13.12 0.89 -2.30
C LEU A 265 -12.82 2.34 -1.88
N ILE A 266 -12.53 2.59 -0.60
CA ILE A 266 -12.11 3.92 -0.12
C ILE A 266 -10.74 4.29 -0.70
N ALA A 267 -9.79 3.35 -0.74
CA ALA A 267 -8.49 3.55 -1.39
C ALA A 267 -8.64 3.85 -2.90
N THR A 268 -9.58 3.18 -3.57
CA THR A 268 -9.95 3.47 -4.96
C THR A 268 -10.43 4.91 -5.12
N LEU A 269 -11.33 5.38 -4.26
CA LEU A 269 -11.82 6.76 -4.29
C LEU A 269 -10.68 7.77 -4.06
N ALA A 270 -9.78 7.49 -3.11
CA ALA A 270 -8.60 8.31 -2.88
C ALA A 270 -7.74 8.40 -4.15
N LEU A 271 -7.43 7.27 -4.79
CA LEU A 271 -6.65 7.23 -6.05
C LEU A 271 -7.37 7.96 -7.20
N ALA A 272 -8.69 7.83 -7.31
CA ALA A 272 -9.47 8.55 -8.31
C ALA A 272 -9.38 10.08 -8.13
N ILE A 273 -9.43 10.57 -6.88
CA ILE A 273 -9.22 12.00 -6.57
C ILE A 273 -7.83 12.44 -7.01
N VAL A 274 -6.78 11.65 -6.73
CA VAL A 274 -5.41 11.96 -7.17
C VAL A 274 -5.31 11.97 -8.70
N ALA A 275 -5.91 11.01 -9.39
CA ALA A 275 -5.93 10.93 -10.85
C ALA A 275 -6.64 12.14 -11.49
N MET A 276 -7.79 12.56 -10.94
CA MET A 276 -8.50 13.76 -11.38
C MET A 276 -7.66 15.02 -11.19
N ARG A 277 -6.97 15.14 -10.04
CA ARG A 277 -6.06 16.26 -9.77
C ARG A 277 -4.88 16.29 -10.73
N ARG A 278 -4.26 15.13 -11.00
CA ARG A 278 -3.17 15.02 -11.99
C ARG A 278 -3.65 15.45 -13.38
N ARG A 279 -4.82 14.98 -13.81
CA ARG A 279 -5.39 15.39 -15.10
C ARG A 279 -5.66 16.89 -15.17
N ALA A 280 -6.14 17.50 -14.07
CA ALA A 280 -6.32 18.95 -14.01
C ALA A 280 -4.99 19.72 -14.09
N GLN A 281 -3.91 19.21 -13.49
CA GLN A 281 -2.56 19.78 -13.63
C GLN A 281 -2.07 19.69 -15.08
N ASP A 282 -2.26 18.54 -15.74
CA ASP A 282 -1.88 18.35 -17.15
C ASP A 282 -2.64 19.30 -18.08
N SER A 283 -3.95 19.49 -17.87
CA SER A 283 -4.76 20.44 -18.66
C SER A 283 -4.30 21.89 -18.49
N ARG A 284 -3.91 22.31 -17.27
CA ARG A 284 -3.42 23.67 -17.01
C ARG A 284 -2.08 23.91 -17.70
N ALA A 285 -1.18 22.93 -17.66
CA ALA A 285 0.11 23.01 -18.32
C ALA A 285 -0.02 23.08 -19.85
N ALA A 286 -1.04 22.46 -20.44
CA ALA A 286 -1.30 22.54 -21.88
C ALA A 286 -1.91 23.89 -22.32
N SER A 287 -2.48 24.67 -21.40
CA SER A 287 -3.11 25.96 -21.68
C SER A 287 -2.22 27.18 -21.42
N ALA A 288 -1.04 26.98 -20.81
CA ALA A 288 -0.05 28.01 -20.53
C ALA A 288 0.98 28.09 -21.66
#